data_AF-A0A3D5UB25-F1
#
_entry.id   AF-A0A3D5UB25-F1
#
_cell.length_a   1.000
_cell.length_b   1.000
_cell.length_c   1.000
_cell.angle_alpha   90.00
_cell.angle_beta   90.00
_cell.angle_gamma   90.00
#
_symmetry.space_group_name_H-M   'P 1'
#
loop_
_entity.id
_entity.type
_entity.pdbx_description
1 polymer ?
#
loop_
_entity_poly.entity_id
_entity_poly.type
_entity_poly.pdbx_seq_one_letter_code
_entity_poly.pdbx_strand_id
1 'polypeptide(L)'
;MKYALIIIVFIVIILGLVTCPQKNEISPDHYRVVRVVDGDTFIVSIDGEDVRVRLIGVDTPESVHPNKEVEHFALEASDYLKHL
;
A
#
# COMPACT_ATOMS: atom_id res chain seq x y z
N MET A 1 56.02 -7.87 -6.97
CA MET A 1 55.49 -6.86 -6.03
C MET A 1 54.75 -5.71 -6.72
N LYS A 2 55.27 -5.13 -7.82
CA LYS A 2 54.63 -4.00 -8.52
C LYS A 2 53.19 -4.28 -9.00
N TYR A 3 52.92 -5.47 -9.54
CA TYR A 3 51.58 -5.85 -10.02
C TYR A 3 50.59 -6.19 -8.90
N ALA A 4 51.06 -6.58 -7.72
CA ALA A 4 50.18 -6.91 -6.59
C ALA A 4 49.44 -5.67 -6.07
N LEU A 5 50.12 -4.52 -6.03
CA LEU A 5 49.51 -3.25 -5.66
C LEU A 5 48.44 -2.81 -6.69
N ILE A 6 48.74 -2.97 -7.98
CA ILE A 6 47.78 -2.66 -9.05
C ILE A 6 46.52 -3.53 -8.94
N ILE A 7 46.68 -4.82 -8.67
CA ILE A 7 45.56 -5.77 -8.48
C ILE A 7 44.71 -5.38 -7.27
N ILE A 8 45.33 -5.02 -6.14
CA ILE A 8 44.60 -4.60 -4.93
C ILE A 8 43.78 -3.34 -5.18
N VAL A 9 44.35 -2.34 -5.86
CA VAL A 9 43.64 -1.11 -6.22
C VAL A 9 42.45 -1.40 -7.13
N PHE A 10 42.63 -2.29 -8.11
CA PHE A 10 41.55 -2.69 -9.02
C PHE A 10 40.41 -3.43 -8.29
N ILE A 11 40.74 -4.29 -7.33
CA ILE A 11 39.77 -5.00 -6.49
C ILE A 11 38.97 -4.02 -5.63
N VAL A 12 39.62 -3.02 -5.01
CA VAL A 12 38.93 -2.02 -4.18
C VAL A 12 37.97 -1.16 -5.02
N ILE A 13 38.37 -0.79 -6.24
CA ILE A 13 37.52 -0.05 -7.17
C ILE A 13 36.31 -0.90 -7.60
N ILE A 14 36.52 -2.17 -7.95
CA ILE A 14 35.43 -3.09 -8.29
C ILE A 14 34.49 -3.27 -7.10
N LEU A 15 35.02 -3.43 -5.88
CA LEU A 15 34.20 -3.60 -4.67
C LEU A 15 33.30 -2.39 -4.41
N GLY A 16 33.83 -1.17 -4.59
CA GLY A 16 33.08 0.07 -4.45
C GLY A 16 32.03 0.31 -5.54
N LEU A 17 32.24 -0.21 -6.75
CA LEU A 17 31.27 -0.15 -7.84
C LEU A 17 30.12 -1.16 -7.68
N VAL A 18 30.35 -2.29 -7.01
CA VAL A 18 29.33 -3.33 -6.78
C VAL A 18 28.39 -2.95 -5.62
N THR A 19 28.79 -2.07 -4.71
CA THR A 19 27.92 -1.53 -3.66
C THR A 19 27.07 -0.38 -4.17
N CYS A 20 26.16 -0.66 -5.10
CA CYS A 20 25.07 0.28 -5.39
C CYS A 20 23.99 0.09 -4.30
N PRO A 21 23.63 1.13 -3.52
CA PRO A 21 22.49 1.05 -2.63
C PRO A 21 21.21 0.96 -3.48
N GLN A 22 20.61 -0.24 -3.52
CA GLN A 22 19.34 -0.46 -4.21
C GLN A 22 18.25 0.32 -3.45
N LYS A 23 17.78 1.41 -4.05
CA LYS A 23 16.60 2.13 -3.55
C LYS A 23 15.42 1.18 -3.71
N ASN A 24 14.84 0.72 -2.59
CA ASN A 24 13.54 0.06 -2.63
C ASN A 24 12.55 1.08 -3.17
N GLU A 25 12.16 0.95 -4.43
CA GLU A 25 10.96 1.59 -4.92
C GLU A 25 9.80 0.99 -4.13
N ILE A 26 9.06 1.85 -3.45
CA ILE A 26 7.80 1.46 -2.80
C ILE A 26 6.85 1.17 -3.96
N SER A 27 6.86 -0.07 -4.46
CA SER A 27 5.74 -0.57 -5.24
C SER A 27 4.55 -0.64 -4.29
N PRO A 28 3.42 0.01 -4.60
CA PRO A 28 2.24 -0.13 -3.74
C PRO A 28 1.85 -1.60 -3.70
N ASP A 29 1.87 -2.18 -2.50
CA ASP A 29 1.38 -3.53 -2.30
C ASP A 29 -0.12 -3.55 -2.61
N HIS A 30 -0.55 -4.52 -3.41
CA HIS A 30 -1.95 -4.71 -3.73
C HIS A 30 -2.57 -5.71 -2.76
N TYR A 31 -3.67 -5.29 -2.14
CA TYR A 31 -4.41 -6.12 -1.19
C TYR A 31 -5.80 -6.45 -1.72
N ARG A 32 -6.29 -7.64 -1.40
CA ARG A 32 -7.64 -8.08 -1.78
C ARG A 32 -8.67 -7.36 -0.91
N VAL A 33 -9.62 -6.68 -1.53
CA VAL A 33 -10.81 -6.15 -0.84
C VAL A 33 -11.71 -7.32 -0.43
N VAL A 34 -12.01 -7.38 0.85
CA VAL A 34 -12.87 -8.42 1.46
C VAL A 34 -14.31 -7.95 1.49
N ARG A 35 -14.54 -6.69 1.84
CA ARG A 35 -15.89 -6.10 1.99
C ARG A 35 -15.83 -4.58 1.91
N VAL A 36 -16.79 -3.98 1.21
CA VAL A 36 -17.06 -2.53 1.28
C VAL A 36 -18.05 -2.27 2.42
N VAL A 37 -17.73 -1.29 3.27
CA VAL A 37 -18.55 -0.91 4.43
C VAL A 37 -19.43 0.26 4.04
N ASP A 38 -18.83 1.39 3.64
CA ASP A 38 -19.48 2.61 3.18
C ASP A 38 -18.70 3.19 1.99
N GLY A 39 -19.10 4.34 1.46
CA GLY A 39 -18.47 4.95 0.28
C GLY A 39 -17.03 5.48 0.49
N ASP A 40 -16.54 5.49 1.74
CA ASP A 40 -15.17 5.86 2.09
C ASP A 40 -14.42 4.77 2.90
N THR A 41 -15.09 3.67 3.26
CA THR A 41 -14.57 2.70 4.21
C THR A 41 -14.74 1.28 3.67
N PHE A 42 -13.64 0.53 3.62
CA PHE A 42 -13.62 -0.86 3.16
C PHE A 42 -12.64 -1.70 3.99
N ILE A 43 -12.70 -3.02 3.83
CA ILE A 43 -11.85 -3.99 4.52
C ILE A 43 -10.99 -4.70 3.48
N VAL A 44 -9.69 -4.79 3.75
CA VAL A 44 -8.73 -5.55 2.94
C VAL A 44 -8.10 -6.66 3.77
N SER A 45 -7.68 -7.73 3.10
CA SER A 45 -6.90 -8.80 3.73
C SER A 45 -5.41 -8.50 3.56
N ILE A 46 -4.71 -8.27 4.67
CA ILE A 46 -3.25 -8.05 4.75
C ILE A 46 -2.67 -9.19 5.59
N ASP A 47 -1.82 -10.03 4.99
CA ASP A 47 -1.17 -11.16 5.67
C ASP A 47 -2.12 -12.09 6.45
N GLY A 48 -3.36 -12.21 5.99
CA GLY A 48 -4.40 -13.04 6.62
C GLY A 48 -5.22 -12.32 7.68
N GLU A 49 -4.95 -11.04 7.94
CA GLU A 49 -5.74 -10.20 8.84
C GLU A 49 -6.66 -9.25 8.06
N ASP A 50 -7.90 -9.12 8.54
CA ASP A 50 -8.88 -8.17 8.01
C ASP A 50 -8.60 -6.77 8.57
N VAL A 51 -8.09 -5.88 7.71
CA VAL A 51 -7.75 -4.50 8.06
C VAL A 51 -8.79 -3.54 7.50
N ARG A 52 -9.36 -2.71 8.37
CA ARG A 52 -10.27 -1.62 7.97
C ARG A 52 -9.46 -0.45 7.44
N VAL A 53 -9.79 0.01 6.25
CA VAL A 53 -9.18 1.16 5.55
C VAL A 53 -10.24 2.24 5.36
N ARG A 54 -9.88 3.49 5.65
CA ARG A 54 -10.70 4.68 5.39
C ARG A 54 -9.96 5.60 4.40
N LEU A 55 -10.68 6.08 3.40
CA LEU A 55 -10.17 7.03 2.42
C LEU A 55 -9.93 8.40 3.08
N ILE A 56 -8.73 8.95 2.88
CA ILE A 56 -8.38 10.27 3.40
C ILE A 56 -8.95 11.33 2.46
N GLY A 57 -9.63 12.33 3.02
CA GLY A 57 -10.22 13.43 2.27
C GLY A 57 -11.56 13.11 1.60
N VAL A 58 -12.15 11.95 1.92
CA VAL A 58 -13.48 11.54 1.50
C VAL A 58 -14.29 11.24 2.76
N ASP A 59 -15.48 11.84 2.86
CA ASP A 59 -16.42 11.60 3.96
C ASP A 59 -17.78 11.32 3.34
N THR A 60 -18.23 10.07 3.42
CA THR A 60 -19.48 9.64 2.77
C THR A 60 -20.61 9.44 3.78
N PRO A 61 -21.88 9.62 3.34
CA PRO A 61 -23.02 9.28 4.17
C PRO A 61 -22.97 7.81 4.62
N GLU A 62 -23.28 7.57 5.89
CA GLU A 62 -23.11 6.27 6.55
C GLU A 62 -24.35 5.37 6.40
N SER A 63 -24.14 4.10 6.07
CA SER A 63 -25.22 3.12 5.83
C SER A 63 -25.33 2.02 6.88
N VAL A 64 -24.25 1.73 7.61
CA VAL A 64 -24.17 0.55 8.50
C VAL A 64 -24.18 0.88 9.99
N HIS A 65 -24.32 2.13 10.38
CA HIS A 65 -24.21 2.53 11.78
C HIS A 65 -25.42 2.01 12.60
N PRO A 66 -25.22 1.13 13.62
CA PRO A 66 -26.33 0.40 14.26
C PRO A 66 -27.35 1.25 15.01
N ASN A 67 -26.98 2.48 15.38
CA ASN A 67 -27.80 3.38 16.20
C ASN A 67 -28.29 4.60 15.41
N LYS A 68 -28.06 4.64 14.08
CA LYS A 68 -28.49 5.72 13.22
C LYS A 68 -29.32 5.16 12.08
N GLU A 69 -30.22 5.98 11.57
CA GLU A 69 -30.88 5.68 10.31
C GLU A 69 -29.88 5.79 9.16
N VAL A 70 -30.16 5.08 8.07
CA VAL A 70 -29.37 5.15 6.84
C VAL A 70 -29.45 6.57 6.31
N GLU A 71 -28.29 7.19 6.08
CA GLU A 71 -28.22 8.56 5.61
C GLU A 71 -28.58 8.67 4.12
N HIS A 72 -29.00 9.85 3.69
CA HIS A 72 -29.33 10.11 2.29
C HIS A 72 -28.12 9.82 1.39
N PHE A 73 -28.34 9.02 0.33
CA PHE A 73 -27.32 8.58 -0.63
C PHE A 73 -26.26 7.60 -0.10
N ALA A 74 -26.40 7.09 1.14
CA ALA A 74 -25.41 6.19 1.73
C ALA A 74 -25.28 4.86 0.97
N LEU A 75 -26.40 4.32 0.46
CA LEU A 75 -26.40 3.07 -0.30
C LEU A 75 -25.75 3.25 -1.66
N GLU A 76 -26.06 4.35 -2.35
CA GLU A 76 -25.50 4.71 -3.65
C GLU A 76 -23.98 4.94 -3.56
N ALA A 77 -23.51 5.59 -2.49
CA ALA A 77 -22.09 5.79 -2.24
C ALA A 77 -21.36 4.45 -1.99
N SER A 78 -21.93 3.58 -1.16
CA SER A 78 -21.40 2.24 -0.89
C SER A 78 -21.39 1.38 -2.16
N ASP A 79 -22.46 1.42 -2.95
CA ASP A 79 -22.57 0.66 -4.20
C ASP A 79 -21.63 1.19 -5.27
N TYR A 80 -21.41 2.49 -5.37
CA TYR A 80 -20.40 3.04 -6.27
C TYR A 80 -19.02 2.47 -5.98
N LEU A 81 -18.60 2.47 -4.70
CA LEU A 81 -17.29 1.95 -4.30
C LEU A 81 -17.17 0.43 -4.55
N LYS A 82 -18.26 -0.34 -4.47
CA LYS A 82 -18.26 -1.79 -4.80
C LYS A 82 -18.03 -2.08 -6.28
N HIS A 83 -18.33 -1.14 -7.17
CA HIS A 83 -18.22 -1.33 -8.63
C HIS A 83 -16.90 -0.83 -9.23
N LEU A 84 -16.03 -0.23 -8.41
CA LEU A 84 -14.66 0.13 -8.80
C LEU A 84 -13.73 -1.08 -8.75
#